data_AF-A0A3M9LRH3-F1
#
_entry.id   AF-A0A3M9LRH3-F1
#
_cell.length_a   1.000
_cell.length_b   1.000
_cell.length_c   1.000
_cell.angle_alpha   90.00
_cell.angle_beta   90.00
_cell.angle_gamma   90.00
#
_symmetry.space_group_name_H-M   'P 1'
#
loop_
_entity.id
_entity.type
_entity.pdbx_description
1 polymer ?
#
loop_
_entity_poly.entity_id
_entity_poly.type
_entity_poly.pdbx_seq_one_letter_code
_entity_poly.pdbx_strand_id
1 'polypeptide(L)'
;MRKSILTLCIFLILTCTTSSGIAGSITFSDPMDAYEYTVYDQSGNVVGQYNNTDDIILNSTENYQIFVKPNTVSLFNEPQRGADFLMAYVPFGFAALLCAVVCLGIFVIFRRQAR
;
A
#
# COMPACT_ATOMS: atom_id res chain seq x y z
N MET A 1 -7.69 -30.26 -53.20
CA MET A 1 -8.06 -28.91 -52.69
C MET A 1 -8.90 -28.95 -51.41
N ARG A 2 -10.07 -29.63 -51.37
CA ARG A 2 -10.90 -29.73 -50.13
C ARG A 2 -10.15 -30.27 -48.90
N LYS A 3 -9.30 -31.30 -49.07
CA LYS A 3 -8.53 -31.88 -47.96
C LYS A 3 -7.50 -30.92 -47.38
N SER A 4 -6.77 -30.16 -48.21
CA SER A 4 -5.80 -29.14 -47.76
C SER A 4 -6.43 -27.99 -46.97
N ILE A 5 -7.63 -27.56 -47.36
CA ILE A 5 -8.36 -26.50 -46.63
C ILE A 5 -8.75 -27.02 -45.25
N LEU A 6 -9.20 -28.26 -45.14
CA LEU A 6 -9.55 -28.87 -43.87
C LEU A 6 -8.32 -29.02 -42.95
N THR A 7 -7.17 -29.43 -43.50
CA THR A 7 -5.92 -29.50 -42.73
C THR A 7 -5.46 -28.12 -42.26
N LEU A 8 -5.59 -27.09 -43.09
CA LEU A 8 -5.25 -25.71 -42.74
C LEU A 8 -6.16 -25.19 -41.61
N CYS A 9 -7.47 -25.44 -41.68
CA CYS A 9 -8.41 -25.04 -40.64
C CYS A 9 -8.13 -25.74 -39.30
N ILE A 10 -7.81 -27.04 -39.33
CA ILE A 10 -7.45 -27.79 -38.12
C ILE A 10 -6.15 -27.26 -37.51
N PHE A 11 -5.15 -26.96 -38.35
CA PHE A 11 -3.89 -26.39 -37.89
C PHE A 11 -4.08 -24.99 -37.27
N LEU A 12 -4.95 -24.17 -37.86
CA LEU A 12 -5.28 -22.83 -37.37
C LEU A 12 -5.98 -22.88 -35.99
N ILE A 13 -6.92 -23.81 -35.81
CA ILE A 13 -7.61 -24.03 -34.52
C ILE A 13 -6.60 -24.47 -33.45
N LEU A 14 -5.66 -25.36 -33.80
CA LEU A 14 -4.62 -25.83 -32.89
C LEU A 14 -3.66 -24.72 -32.44
N THR A 15 -3.33 -23.77 -33.33
CA THR A 15 -2.45 -22.64 -32.99
C THR A 15 -3.16 -21.56 -32.16
N CYS A 16 -4.49 -21.48 -32.19
CA CYS A 16 -5.26 -20.52 -31.40
C CYS A 16 -5.49 -20.97 -29.95
N THR A 17 -5.26 -22.24 -29.60
CA THR A 17 -5.66 -22.79 -28.29
C THR A 17 -4.63 -22.69 -27.16
N THR A 18 -3.44 -22.11 -27.37
CA THR A 18 -2.39 -22.12 -26.33
C THR A 18 -1.74 -20.75 -26.12
N SER A 19 -2.50 -19.80 -25.59
CA SER A 19 -1.94 -18.75 -24.74
C SER A 19 -2.45 -18.97 -23.32
N SER A 20 -1.91 -19.98 -22.65
CA SER A 20 -2.06 -20.11 -21.20
C SER A 20 -1.30 -18.95 -20.59
N GLY A 21 -2.02 -17.92 -20.15
CA GLY A 21 -1.41 -16.83 -19.42
C GLY A 21 -0.71 -17.39 -18.17
N ILE A 22 0.59 -17.15 -18.04
CA ILE A 22 1.37 -17.58 -16.87
C ILE A 22 0.90 -16.72 -15.70
N ALA A 23 0.25 -17.33 -14.70
CA ALA A 23 -0.13 -16.62 -13.48
C ALA A 23 1.09 -15.93 -12.86
N GLY A 24 1.00 -14.62 -12.64
CA GLY A 24 2.08 -13.83 -12.08
C GLY A 24 2.01 -13.88 -10.56
N SER A 25 3.12 -14.21 -9.89
CA SER A 25 3.25 -14.05 -8.45
C SER A 25 3.67 -12.61 -8.12
N ILE A 26 2.90 -11.94 -7.28
CA ILE A 26 3.25 -10.63 -6.73
C ILE A 26 3.51 -10.79 -5.23
N THR A 27 4.65 -10.28 -4.77
CA THR A 27 4.98 -10.23 -3.34
C THR A 27 5.05 -8.76 -2.91
N PHE A 28 4.36 -8.40 -1.84
CA PHE A 28 4.47 -7.08 -1.24
C PHE A 28 5.61 -7.06 -0.21
N SER A 29 6.47 -6.05 -0.28
CA SER A 29 7.60 -5.89 0.62
C SER A 29 7.57 -4.48 1.23
N ASP A 30 7.06 -4.40 2.45
CA ASP A 30 7.08 -3.23 3.31
C ASP A 30 7.76 -3.60 4.65
N PRO A 31 8.91 -2.99 4.96
CA PRO A 31 9.73 -3.34 6.12
C PRO A 31 9.11 -2.93 7.46
N MET A 32 8.07 -2.09 7.45
CA MET A 32 7.46 -1.54 8.66
C MET A 32 6.07 -2.11 8.98
N ASP A 33 5.53 -2.99 8.12
CA ASP A 33 4.15 -3.51 8.23
C ASP A 33 3.11 -2.39 8.44
N ALA A 34 3.42 -1.24 7.83
CA ALA A 34 2.72 0.02 8.01
C ALA A 34 1.58 0.19 7.00
N TYR A 35 1.45 -0.72 6.03
CA TYR A 35 0.45 -0.63 4.98
C TYR A 35 -0.33 -1.94 4.82
N GLU A 36 -1.60 -1.79 4.48
CA GLU A 36 -2.50 -2.86 4.07
C GLU A 36 -2.76 -2.73 2.57
N TYR A 37 -2.66 -3.84 1.85
CA TYR A 37 -2.83 -3.89 0.39
C TYR A 37 -4.17 -4.54 0.06
N THR A 38 -5.07 -3.81 -0.60
CA THR A 38 -6.32 -4.38 -1.11
C THR A 38 -6.23 -4.50 -2.62
N VAL A 39 -6.46 -5.72 -3.13
CA VAL A 39 -6.46 -5.99 -4.57
C VAL A 39 -7.90 -6.09 -5.05
N TYR A 40 -8.20 -5.37 -6.13
CA TYR A 40 -9.49 -5.36 -6.81
C TYR A 40 -9.35 -5.91 -8.22
N ASP A 41 -10.39 -6.59 -8.69
CA ASP A 41 -10.51 -6.96 -10.09
C ASP A 41 -10.87 -5.74 -10.96
N GLN A 42 -10.83 -5.92 -12.28
CA GLN A 42 -11.23 -4.88 -13.25
C GLN A 42 -12.69 -4.41 -13.11
N SER A 43 -13.53 -5.19 -12.46
CA SER A 43 -14.96 -4.89 -12.21
C SER A 43 -15.16 -4.13 -10.90
N GLY A 44 -14.10 -3.94 -10.10
CA GLY A 44 -14.14 -3.28 -8.80
C GLY A 44 -14.51 -4.21 -7.64
N ASN A 45 -14.53 -5.53 -7.83
CA ASN A 45 -14.73 -6.48 -6.73
C ASN A 45 -13.42 -6.72 -5.99
N VAL A 46 -13.52 -6.91 -4.67
CA VAL A 46 -12.36 -7.24 -3.83
C VAL A 46 -11.93 -8.67 -4.12
N VAL A 47 -10.69 -8.84 -4.56
CA VAL A 47 -10.02 -10.14 -4.70
C VAL A 47 -9.52 -10.59 -3.32
N GLY A 48 -8.94 -9.67 -2.56
CA GLY A 48 -8.46 -9.93 -1.22
C GLY A 48 -7.75 -8.74 -0.58
N GLN A 49 -7.49 -8.87 0.72
CA GLN A 49 -6.63 -8.00 1.51
C GLN A 49 -5.38 -8.79 1.90
N TYR A 50 -4.23 -8.16 1.76
CA TYR A 50 -2.93 -8.81 1.89
C TYR A 50 -1.95 -7.96 2.68
N ASN A 51 -1.05 -8.66 3.37
CA ASN A 51 0.03 -8.08 4.17
C ASN A 51 1.39 -8.49 3.57
N ASN A 52 2.49 -8.02 4.16
CA ASN A 52 3.85 -8.17 3.62
C ASN A 52 4.42 -9.59 3.49
N THR A 53 3.67 -10.61 3.86
CA THR A 53 4.17 -12.00 3.88
C THR A 53 3.56 -12.88 2.81
N ASP A 54 2.53 -12.40 2.11
CA ASP A 54 1.74 -13.23 1.21
C ASP A 54 2.15 -13.05 -0.25
N ASP A 55 2.48 -14.18 -0.89
CA ASP A 55 2.59 -14.26 -2.34
C ASP A 55 1.20 -14.37 -2.95
N ILE A 56 0.88 -13.44 -3.83
CA ILE A 56 -0.44 -13.38 -4.49
C ILE A 56 -0.30 -13.93 -5.89
N ILE A 57 -1.03 -15.00 -6.17
CA ILE A 57 -1.11 -15.59 -7.50
C ILE A 57 -2.27 -14.91 -8.25
N LEU A 58 -1.95 -14.00 -9.15
CA LEU A 58 -2.93 -13.30 -9.98
C LEU A 58 -3.02 -13.92 -11.37
N ASN A 59 -4.23 -13.93 -11.94
CA ASN A 59 -4.43 -14.43 -13.29
C ASN A 59 -3.90 -13.41 -14.31
N SER A 60 -2.91 -13.79 -15.10
CA SER A 60 -2.32 -12.91 -16.12
C SER A 60 -3.24 -12.50 -17.27
N THR A 61 -4.42 -13.10 -17.40
CA THR A 61 -5.42 -12.67 -18.39
C THR A 61 -6.30 -11.52 -17.91
N GLU A 62 -6.19 -11.11 -16.65
CA GLU A 62 -7.03 -10.08 -16.05
C GLU A 62 -6.21 -8.86 -15.59
N ASN A 63 -6.88 -7.71 -15.57
CA ASN A 63 -6.32 -6.48 -15.00
C ASN A 63 -6.75 -6.35 -13.54
N TYR A 64 -5.82 -5.92 -12.69
CA TYR A 64 -6.05 -5.72 -11.26
C TYR A 64 -5.68 -4.30 -10.85
N GLN A 65 -6.38 -3.79 -9.83
CA GLN A 65 -6.06 -2.51 -9.19
C GLN A 65 -5.62 -2.79 -7.75
N ILE A 66 -4.49 -2.20 -7.35
CA ILE A 66 -3.93 -2.38 -6.00
C ILE A 66 -4.04 -1.05 -5.26
N PHE A 67 -4.79 -1.04 -4.16
CA PHE A 67 -4.89 0.11 -3.28
C PHE A 67 -4.04 -0.13 -2.04
N VAL A 68 -3.24 0.88 -1.70
CA VAL A 68 -2.41 0.89 -0.50
C VAL A 68 -3.06 1.81 0.51
N LYS A 69 -3.36 1.29 1.69
CA LYS A 69 -3.87 2.07 2.82
C LYS A 69 -2.87 2.00 3.97
N PRO A 70 -2.58 3.12 4.66
CA PRO A 70 -1.81 3.04 5.90
C PRO A 70 -2.58 2.16 6.88
N ASN A 71 -1.90 1.15 7.41
CA ASN A 71 -2.41 0.29 8.45
C ASN A 71 -2.67 1.19 9.67
N THR A 72 -3.94 1.39 10.00
CA THR A 72 -4.31 2.12 11.19
C THR A 72 -4.02 1.22 12.38
N VAL A 73 -2.81 1.33 12.93
CA VAL A 73 -2.46 0.69 14.19
C VAL A 73 -3.47 1.17 15.22
N SER A 74 -4.31 0.26 15.71
CA SER A 74 -5.22 0.57 16.80
C SER A 74 -4.37 0.79 18.05
N LEU A 75 -4.07 2.05 18.35
CA LEU A 75 -3.25 2.48 19.49
C LEU A 75 -3.80 1.96 20.84
N PHE A 76 -5.09 1.62 20.87
CA PHE A 76 -5.78 1.07 22.04
C PHE A 76 -5.70 -0.45 22.15
N ASN A 77 -5.55 -1.16 21.02
CA ASN A 77 -5.46 -2.64 21.01
C ASN A 77 -4.01 -3.12 21.09
N GLU A 78 -3.05 -2.33 20.58
CA GLU A 78 -1.62 -2.65 20.58
C GLU A 78 -0.81 -1.54 21.28
N PRO A 79 -0.79 -1.51 22.63
CA PRO A 79 -0.16 -0.42 23.38
C PRO A 79 1.35 -0.31 23.15
N GLN A 80 2.01 -1.41 22.77
CA GLN A 80 3.44 -1.40 22.44
C GLN A 80 3.73 -0.59 21.17
N ARG A 81 2.97 -0.83 20.09
CA ARG A 81 3.09 -0.04 18.86
C ARG A 81 2.62 1.41 19.06
N GLY A 82 1.68 1.64 19.97
CA GLY A 82 1.31 3.00 20.38
C GLY A 82 2.44 3.76 21.10
N ALA A 83 3.25 3.07 21.88
CA ALA A 83 4.44 3.66 22.51
C ALA A 83 5.51 4.03 21.46
N ASP A 84 5.71 3.19 20.45
CA ASP A 84 6.64 3.48 19.34
C ASP A 84 6.20 4.73 18.54
N PHE A 85 4.90 4.83 18.26
CA PHE A 85 4.31 6.02 17.66
C PHE A 85 4.54 7.26 18.53
N LEU A 86 4.26 7.19 19.83
CA LEU A 86 4.48 8.31 20.74
C LEU A 86 5.95 8.74 20.75
N MET A 87 6.89 7.80 20.85
CA MET A 87 8.33 8.08 20.82
C MET A 87 8.77 8.76 19.52
N ALA A 88 8.21 8.37 18.38
CA ALA A 88 8.49 9.01 17.09
C ALA A 88 8.07 10.50 17.06
N TYR A 89 7.01 10.88 17.78
CA TYR A 89 6.52 12.26 17.83
C TYR A 89 7.15 13.11 18.95
N VAL A 90 7.91 12.52 19.87
CA VAL A 90 8.61 13.24 20.95
C VAL A 90 9.45 14.44 20.46
N PRO A 91 10.24 14.34 19.37
CA PRO A 91 11.05 15.47 18.89
C PRO A 91 10.19 16.67 18.47
N PHE A 92 9.03 16.43 17.85
CA PHE A 92 8.10 17.48 17.45
C PHE A 92 7.48 18.18 18.66
N GLY A 93 7.12 17.42 19.70
CA GLY A 93 6.63 17.97 20.96
C GLY A 93 7.66 18.87 21.64
N PHE A 94 8.92 18.43 21.71
CA PHE A 94 10.01 19.26 22.24
C PHE A 94 10.27 20.52 21.41
N ALA A 95 10.24 20.42 20.08
CA ALA A 95 10.40 21.58 19.20
C ALA A 95 9.28 22.61 19.41
N ALA A 96 8.02 22.16 19.50
CA ALA A 96 6.87 23.03 19.78
C ALA A 96 6.98 23.72 21.15
N LEU A 97 7.41 22.98 22.17
CA LEU A 97 7.63 23.53 23.52
C LEU A 97 8.73 24.59 23.51
N LEU A 98 9.83 24.36 22.79
CA LEU A 98 10.93 25.32 22.65
C LEU A 98 10.45 26.61 21.97
N CYS A 99 9.68 26.48 20.88
CA CYS A 99 9.03 27.63 20.24
C CYS A 99 8.12 28.41 21.22
N ALA A 100 7.31 27.71 22.00
CA ALA A 100 6.42 28.35 22.97
C ALA A 100 7.20 29.14 24.03
N VAL A 101 8.30 28.59 24.55
CA VAL A 101 9.17 29.26 25.52
C VAL A 101 9.80 30.52 24.91
N VAL A 102 10.28 30.45 23.66
CA VAL A 102 10.87 31.59 22.96
C VAL A 102 9.81 32.70 22.75
N CYS A 103 8.61 32.35 22.29
CA CYS A 103 7.53 33.31 22.10
C CYS A 103 7.13 33.99 23.42
N LEU A 104 7.01 33.23 24.51
CA LEU A 104 6.71 33.78 25.84
C LEU A 104 7.85 34.67 26.37
N GLY A 105 9.11 34.27 26.17
CA GLY A 105 10.27 35.06 26.56
C GLY A 105 10.30 36.41 25.85
N ILE A 106 10.09 36.41 24.53
CA ILE A 106 9.99 37.63 23.72
C ILE A 106 8.83 38.51 24.21
N PHE A 107 7.66 37.92 24.44
CA PHE A 107 6.49 38.64 24.93
C PHE A 107 6.75 39.33 26.28
N VAL A 108 7.43 38.66 27.21
CA VAL A 108 7.79 39.24 28.52
C VAL A 108 8.79 40.40 28.37
N ILE A 109 9.77 40.28 27.47
CA ILE A 109 10.75 41.35 27.19
C ILE A 109 10.04 42.58 26.62
N PHE A 110 9.19 42.41 25.61
CA PHE A 110 8.42 43.52 25.03
C PHE A 110 7.52 44.20 26.07
N ARG A 111 6.82 43.41 26.91
CA ARG A 111 5.98 43.96 27.97
C ARG A 111 6.77 44.76 29.00
N ARG A 112 8.02 44.39 29.27
CA ARG A 112 8.92 45.13 30.18
C ARG A 112 9.45 46.42 29.56
N GLN A 113 9.74 46.45 28.27
CA GLN A 113 10.21 47.66 27.58
C GLN A 113 9.10 48.69 27.32
N ALA A 114 7.83 48.26 27.31
CA ALA A 114 6.68 49.14 27.15
C ALA A 114 6.20 49.80 28.47
N ARG A 115 6.87 49.54 29.60
CA ARG A 115 6.66 50.17 30.91
C ARG A 115 7.84 51.07 31.25
#